data_AF-A0A1N7LAX6-F1
#
_entry.id   AF-A0A1N7LAX6-F1
#
_cell.length_a   1.000
_cell.length_b   1.000
_cell.length_c   1.000
_cell.angle_alpha   90.00
_cell.angle_beta   90.00
_cell.angle_gamma   90.00
#
_symmetry.space_group_name_H-M   'P 1'
#
loop_
_entity.id
_entity.type
_entity.pdbx_description
1 polymer ?
#
loop_
_entity_poly.entity_id
_entity_poly.type
_entity_poly.pdbx_seq_one_letter_code
_entity_poly.pdbx_strand_id
1 'polypeptide(L)'
;MTDFEKFKEFRNEITYEANLISQRVGWFITSQSFLFGALALSANRANGQIESFRGSLLFPEIPIVAILICLSSILMILASFERAGEFRDKIVTLTEKNAELRDLVSQRADFIAQLGRVLTLAVPIAVLIIWLSIVSEAAR
;
A
#
# COMPACT_ATOMS: atom_id res chain seq x y z
N MET A 1 28.70 -19.35 -6.10
CA MET A 1 28.10 -18.26 -5.31
C MET A 1 28.27 -18.59 -3.84
N THR A 2 29.04 -17.77 -3.13
CA THR A 2 29.29 -17.92 -1.68
C THR A 2 28.03 -17.59 -0.88
N ASP A 3 27.93 -18.06 0.36
CA ASP A 3 26.77 -17.77 1.21
C ASP A 3 26.66 -16.27 1.54
N PHE A 4 27.79 -15.56 1.59
CA PHE A 4 27.82 -14.10 1.73
C PHE A 4 27.25 -13.37 0.52
N GLU A 5 27.53 -13.84 -0.71
CA GLU A 5 26.95 -13.28 -1.93
C GLU A 5 25.42 -13.47 -1.96
N LYS A 6 24.93 -14.67 -1.62
CA LYS A 6 23.49 -14.95 -1.48
C LYS A 6 22.82 -14.05 -0.44
N PHE A 7 23.45 -13.88 0.71
CA PHE A 7 22.96 -13.00 1.76
C PHE A 7 22.84 -11.55 1.25
N LYS A 8 23.86 -11.05 0.56
CA LYS A 8 23.85 -9.70 -0.02
C LYS A 8 22.75 -9.54 -1.06
N GLU A 9 22.55 -10.54 -1.91
CA GLU A 9 21.49 -10.55 -2.93
C GLU A 9 20.10 -10.50 -2.29
N PHE A 10 19.80 -11.38 -1.32
CA PHE A 10 18.50 -11.38 -0.65
C PHE A 10 18.25 -10.10 0.15
N ARG A 11 19.28 -9.55 0.79
CA ARG A 11 19.19 -8.26 1.49
C ARG A 11 18.88 -7.12 0.52
N ASN A 12 19.51 -7.11 -0.65
CA ASN A 12 19.24 -6.13 -1.69
C ASN A 12 17.80 -6.24 -2.20
N GLU A 13 17.30 -7.45 -2.41
CA GLU A 13 15.93 -7.70 -2.86
C GLU A 13 14.90 -7.24 -1.81
N ILE A 14 15.13 -7.49 -0.51
CA ILE A 14 14.26 -6.96 0.55
C ILE A 14 14.25 -5.42 0.56
N THR A 15 15.41 -4.80 0.36
CA THR A 15 15.53 -3.34 0.31
C THR A 15 14.83 -2.76 -0.91
N TYR A 16 14.94 -3.46 -2.05
CA TYR A 16 14.26 -3.13 -3.28
C TYR A 16 12.73 -3.21 -3.13
N GLU A 17 12.21 -4.29 -2.54
CA GLU A 17 10.78 -4.44 -2.23
C GLU A 17 10.28 -3.34 -1.28
N ALA A 18 11.06 -2.99 -0.25
CA ALA A 18 10.70 -1.89 0.65
C ALA A 18 10.61 -0.53 -0.08
N ASN A 19 11.52 -0.27 -1.01
CA ASN A 19 11.48 0.93 -1.84
C ASN A 19 10.27 0.92 -2.79
N LEU A 20 9.97 -0.22 -3.41
CA LEU A 20 8.78 -0.39 -4.25
C LEU A 20 7.49 -0.13 -3.48
N ILE A 21 7.37 -0.63 -2.25
CA ILE A 21 6.23 -0.36 -1.37
C ILE A 21 6.09 1.14 -1.14
N SER A 22 7.18 1.84 -0.78
CA SER A 22 7.16 3.29 -0.57
C SER A 22 6.70 4.06 -1.81
N GLN A 23 7.17 3.66 -3.00
CA GLN A 23 6.75 4.28 -4.26
C GLN A 23 5.27 4.04 -4.55
N ARG A 24 4.78 2.81 -4.35
CA ARG A 24 3.37 2.45 -4.57
C ARG A 24 2.45 3.23 -3.63
N VAL A 25 2.82 3.39 -2.37
CA VAL A 25 2.09 4.22 -1.40
C VAL A 25 2.09 5.69 -1.85
N GLY A 26 3.22 6.21 -2.34
CA GLY A 26 3.31 7.56 -2.91
C GLY A 26 2.37 7.76 -4.10
N TRP A 27 2.34 6.81 -5.04
CA TRP A 27 1.43 6.83 -6.18
C TRP A 27 -0.03 6.76 -5.74
N PHE A 28 -0.35 5.90 -4.77
CA PHE A 28 -1.67 5.80 -4.17
C PHE A 28 -2.13 7.14 -3.59
N ILE A 29 -1.34 7.75 -2.70
CA ILE A 29 -1.68 9.03 -2.05
C ILE A 29 -1.92 10.13 -3.10
N THR A 30 -1.08 10.19 -4.12
CA THR A 30 -1.19 11.17 -5.21
C THR A 30 -2.50 10.99 -5.98
N SER A 31 -2.82 9.75 -6.40
CA SER A 31 -4.06 9.45 -7.12
C SER A 31 -5.30 9.75 -6.27
N GLN A 32 -5.29 9.40 -4.98
CA GLN A 32 -6.43 9.66 -4.09
C GLN A 32 -6.64 11.15 -3.85
N SER A 33 -5.56 11.91 -3.67
CA SER A 33 -5.62 13.38 -3.52
C SER A 33 -6.22 14.04 -4.76
N PHE A 34 -5.82 13.56 -5.95
CA PHE A 34 -6.39 14.02 -7.20
C PHE A 34 -7.89 13.70 -7.30
N LEU A 35 -8.31 12.48 -6.97
CA LEU A 35 -9.71 12.06 -7.04
C LEU A 35 -10.60 12.81 -6.03
N PHE A 36 -10.12 13.05 -4.81
CA PHE A 36 -10.82 13.90 -3.85
C PHE A 36 -10.94 15.34 -4.35
N GLY A 37 -9.88 15.90 -4.93
CA GLY A 37 -9.92 17.22 -5.55
C GLY A 37 -10.95 17.30 -6.70
N ALA A 38 -10.95 16.30 -7.58
CA ALA A 38 -11.92 16.20 -8.68
C ALA A 38 -13.36 16.09 -8.17
N LEU A 39 -13.60 15.30 -7.12
CA LEU A 39 -14.90 15.18 -6.47
C LEU A 39 -15.35 16.52 -5.89
N ALA A 40 -14.47 17.21 -5.15
CA ALA A 40 -14.77 18.49 -4.52
C ALA A 40 -15.05 19.60 -5.56
N LEU A 41 -14.30 19.65 -6.66
CA LEU A 41 -14.57 20.59 -7.76
C LEU A 41 -15.92 20.30 -8.41
N SER A 42 -16.20 19.03 -8.68
CA SER A 42 -17.46 18.64 -9.32
C SER A 42 -18.66 18.92 -8.42
N ALA A 43 -18.53 18.68 -7.10
CA ALA A 43 -19.55 19.02 -6.11
C ALA A 43 -19.79 20.53 -6.00
N ASN A 44 -18.72 21.35 -6.00
CA ASN A 44 -18.84 22.80 -5.96
C ASN A 44 -19.51 23.39 -7.22
N ARG A 45 -19.22 22.84 -8.41
CA ARG A 45 -19.86 23.27 -9.66
C ARG A 45 -21.37 23.05 -9.67
N ALA A 46 -21.89 22.11 -8.87
CA ALA A 46 -23.32 21.86 -8.75
C ALA A 46 -24.06 22.90 -7.86
N ASN A 47 -23.40 23.98 -7.40
CA ASN A 47 -24.01 25.07 -6.62
C ASN A 47 -24.88 24.61 -5.43
N GLY A 48 -24.51 23.50 -4.78
CA GLY A 48 -25.27 22.93 -3.66
C GLY A 48 -26.56 22.19 -4.04
N GLN A 49 -26.90 22.09 -5.34
CA GLN A 49 -27.97 21.20 -5.81
C GLN A 49 -27.43 19.78 -5.98
N ILE A 50 -27.34 19.07 -4.85
CA ILE A 50 -26.90 17.67 -4.75
C ILE A 50 -27.67 16.75 -5.70
N GLU A 51 -28.94 17.06 -6.01
CA GLU A 51 -29.77 16.31 -6.97
C GLU A 51 -29.23 16.35 -8.42
N SER A 52 -28.64 17.47 -8.86
CA SER A 52 -28.03 17.55 -10.21
C SER A 52 -26.68 16.83 -10.29
N PHE A 53 -25.98 16.72 -9.16
CA PHE A 53 -24.69 16.05 -9.06
C PHE A 53 -24.83 14.53 -9.06
N ARG A 54 -25.80 14.00 -8.29
CA ARG A 54 -26.15 12.56 -8.25
C ARG A 54 -26.59 12.00 -9.60
N GLY A 55 -27.22 12.83 -10.45
CA GLY A 55 -27.66 12.44 -11.79
C GLY A 55 -26.58 12.54 -12.89
N SER A 56 -25.38 13.03 -12.57
CA SER A 56 -24.29 13.13 -13.55
C SER A 56 -23.50 11.81 -13.64
N LEU A 57 -23.14 11.40 -14.86
CA LEU A 57 -22.35 10.17 -15.13
C LEU A 57 -21.05 10.10 -14.30
N LEU A 58 -20.47 11.26 -13.98
CA LEU A 58 -19.19 11.39 -13.28
C LEU A 58 -19.27 11.08 -11.78
N PHE A 59 -20.45 11.19 -11.17
CA PHE A 59 -20.60 11.02 -9.72
C PHE A 59 -20.41 9.57 -9.25
N PRO A 60 -20.94 8.52 -9.90
CA PRO A 60 -20.62 7.15 -9.53
C PRO A 60 -19.21 6.72 -9.99
N GLU A 61 -18.70 7.28 -11.09
CA GLU A 61 -17.42 6.84 -11.69
C GLU A 61 -16.21 7.16 -10.81
N ILE A 62 -16.14 8.38 -10.24
CA ILE A 62 -14.99 8.80 -9.42
C ILE A 62 -14.80 7.91 -8.18
N PRO A 63 -15.82 7.67 -7.33
CA PRO A 63 -15.70 6.77 -6.19
C PRO A 63 -15.39 5.32 -6.58
N ILE A 64 -15.99 4.81 -7.66
CA ILE A 64 -15.74 3.43 -8.12
C ILE A 64 -14.27 3.28 -8.53
N VAL A 65 -13.74 4.20 -9.34
CA VAL A 65 -12.32 4.20 -9.72
C VAL A 65 -11.42 4.31 -8.49
N ALA A 66 -11.78 5.16 -7.53
CA ALA A 66 -11.02 5.32 -6.30
C ALA A 66 -10.97 4.04 -5.46
N ILE A 67 -12.09 3.33 -5.33
CA ILE A 67 -12.19 2.02 -4.65
C ILE A 67 -11.33 0.98 -5.35
N LEU A 68 -11.39 0.90 -6.68
CA LEU A 68 -10.58 -0.03 -7.45
C LEU A 68 -9.08 0.21 -7.25
N ILE A 69 -8.65 1.48 -7.19
CA ILE A 69 -7.27 1.86 -6.89
C ILE A 69 -6.89 1.46 -5.46
N CYS A 70 -7.77 1.65 -4.47
CA CYS A 70 -7.53 1.22 -3.10
C CYS A 70 -7.34 -0.30 -3.01
N LEU A 71 -8.24 -1.08 -3.61
CA LEU A 71 -8.17 -2.55 -3.61
C LEU A 71 -6.90 -3.04 -4.30
N SER A 72 -6.58 -2.48 -5.47
CA SER A 72 -5.35 -2.82 -6.21
C SER A 72 -4.09 -2.51 -5.39
N SER A 73 -4.07 -1.37 -4.70
CA SER A 73 -2.94 -0.97 -3.86
C SER A 73 -2.77 -1.90 -2.66
N ILE A 74 -3.86 -2.30 -2.00
CA ILE A 74 -3.83 -3.26 -0.89
C ILE A 74 -3.24 -4.60 -1.36
N LEU A 75 -3.73 -5.13 -2.49
CA LEU A 75 -3.22 -6.38 -3.06
C LEU A 75 -1.73 -6.30 -3.39
N MET A 76 -1.28 -5.21 -4.01
CA MET A 76 0.14 -5.01 -4.33
C MET A 76 1.02 -4.89 -3.09
N ILE A 77 0.54 -4.26 -2.02
CA ILE A 77 1.27 -4.15 -0.75
C ILE A 77 1.38 -5.53 -0.08
N LEU A 78 0.28 -6.29 -0.02
CA LEU A 78 0.26 -7.64 0.54
C LEU A 78 1.22 -8.57 -0.21
N ALA A 79 1.18 -8.56 -1.54
CA ALA A 79 2.08 -9.37 -2.36
C ALA A 79 3.56 -9.06 -2.11
N SER A 80 3.92 -7.77 -1.91
CA SER A 80 5.30 -7.42 -1.55
C SER A 80 5.68 -7.81 -0.13
N PHE A 81 4.75 -7.83 0.82
CA PHE A 81 5.03 -8.35 2.16
C PHE A 81 5.29 -9.85 2.16
N GLU A 82 4.52 -10.62 1.39
CA GLU A 82 4.74 -12.06 1.22
C GLU A 82 6.12 -12.31 0.61
N ARG A 83 6.42 -11.65 -0.51
CA ARG A 83 7.71 -11.78 -1.20
C ARG A 83 8.90 -11.38 -0.31
N ALA A 84 8.79 -10.27 0.42
CA ALA A 84 9.82 -9.88 1.39
C ALA A 84 9.95 -10.87 2.56
N GLY A 85 8.85 -11.53 2.94
CA GLY A 85 8.82 -12.64 3.90
C GLY A 85 9.62 -13.84 3.40
N GLU A 86 9.38 -14.29 2.17
CA GLU A 86 10.12 -15.41 1.57
C GLU A 86 11.63 -15.18 1.54
N PHE A 87 12.07 -13.97 1.17
CA PHE A 87 13.51 -13.62 1.20
C PHE A 87 14.05 -13.56 2.62
N ARG A 88 13.24 -13.12 3.58
CA ARG A 88 13.63 -13.14 5.00
C ARG A 88 13.83 -14.57 5.50
N ASP A 89 12.92 -15.48 5.16
CA ASP A 89 13.03 -16.89 5.56
C ASP A 89 14.26 -17.55 4.94
N LYS A 90 14.55 -17.26 3.66
CA LYS A 90 15.77 -17.71 2.98
C LYS A 90 17.04 -17.18 3.66
N ILE A 91 17.05 -15.93 4.14
CA ILE A 91 18.15 -15.37 4.92
C ILE A 91 18.30 -16.12 6.25
N VAL A 92 17.21 -16.35 6.99
CA VAL A 92 17.25 -17.08 8.27
C VAL A 92 17.85 -18.48 8.07
N THR A 93 17.40 -19.23 7.05
CA THR A 93 17.95 -20.56 6.75
C THR A 93 19.43 -20.53 6.36
N LEU A 94 19.91 -19.49 5.66
CA LEU A 94 21.33 -19.32 5.36
C LEU A 94 22.14 -19.00 6.61
N THR A 95 21.58 -18.17 7.48
CA THR A 95 22.21 -17.71 8.72
C THR A 95 22.31 -18.82 9.76
N GLU A 96 21.35 -19.74 9.84
CA GLU A 96 21.42 -20.93 10.70
C GLU A 96 22.60 -21.85 10.35
N LYS A 97 23.01 -21.86 9.07
CA LYS A 97 24.12 -22.66 8.57
C LYS A 97 25.47 -21.97 8.70
N ASN A 98 25.50 -20.68 9.04
CA ASN A 98 26.71 -19.86 8.98
C ASN A 98 26.78 -18.87 10.15
N ALA A 99 27.59 -19.19 11.17
CA ALA A 99 27.66 -18.45 12.44
C ALA A 99 28.06 -16.98 12.26
N GLU A 100 28.92 -16.67 11.29
CA GLU A 100 29.35 -15.28 11.00
C GLU A 100 28.19 -14.41 10.47
N LEU A 101 27.25 -15.00 9.72
CA LEU A 101 26.08 -14.28 9.22
C LEU A 101 25.02 -14.06 10.32
N ARG A 102 25.08 -14.83 11.40
CA ARG A 102 24.10 -14.76 12.51
C ARG A 102 24.23 -13.50 13.31
N ASP A 103 25.46 -13.07 13.58
CA ASP A 103 25.71 -11.81 14.25
C ASP A 103 25.22 -10.60 13.43
N LEU A 104 25.26 -10.68 12.10
CA LEU A 104 24.77 -9.63 11.20
C LEU A 104 23.24 -9.48 11.17
N VAL A 105 22.49 -10.53 11.52
CA VAL A 105 21.01 -10.56 11.43
C VAL A 105 20.34 -10.32 12.79
N SER A 106 21.00 -10.63 13.90
CA SER A 106 20.38 -10.66 15.24
C SER A 106 19.89 -9.31 15.79
N GLN A 107 20.19 -8.19 15.14
CA GLN A 107 19.92 -6.83 15.63
C GLN A 107 18.67 -6.14 15.08
N ARG A 108 17.64 -6.87 14.60
CA ARG A 108 16.39 -6.24 14.14
C ARG A 108 15.24 -6.44 15.11
N ALA A 109 14.78 -5.35 15.72
CA ALA A 109 13.56 -5.33 16.51
C ALA A 109 12.34 -5.61 15.62
N ASP A 110 11.75 -6.80 15.76
CA ASP A 110 10.55 -7.22 15.04
C ASP A 110 9.39 -6.23 15.17
N PHE A 111 9.35 -5.49 16.28
CA PHE A 111 8.37 -4.45 16.54
C PHE A 111 8.38 -3.34 15.46
N ILE A 112 9.55 -2.83 15.08
CA ILE A 112 9.66 -1.76 14.07
C ILE A 112 9.19 -2.27 12.70
N ALA A 113 9.51 -3.52 12.37
CA ALA A 113 9.09 -4.14 11.12
C ALA A 113 7.58 -4.36 11.07
N GLN A 114 6.96 -4.77 12.18
CA GLN A 114 5.51 -4.94 12.28
C GLN A 114 4.78 -3.60 12.22
N LEU A 115 5.28 -2.58 12.92
CA LEU A 115 4.70 -1.23 12.89
C LEU A 115 4.70 -0.65 11.47
N GLY A 116 5.80 -0.84 10.72
CA GLY A 116 5.89 -0.43 9.32
C GLY A 116 4.81 -1.08 8.46
N ARG A 117 4.58 -2.41 8.62
CA ARG A 117 3.56 -3.13 7.86
C ARG A 117 2.14 -2.62 8.14
N VAL A 118 1.83 -2.42 9.42
CA VAL A 118 0.51 -1.93 9.86
C VAL A 118 0.26 -0.53 9.31
N LEU A 119 1.23 0.38 9.44
CA LEU A 119 1.08 1.76 8.99
C LEU A 119 0.87 1.84 7.47
N THR A 120 1.61 1.04 6.70
CA THR A 120 1.50 0.99 5.24
C THR A 120 0.13 0.51 4.76
N LEU A 121 -0.51 -0.43 5.46
CA LEU A 121 -1.87 -0.91 5.12
C LEU A 121 -2.97 -0.03 5.69
N ALA A 122 -2.76 0.62 6.82
CA ALA A 122 -3.76 1.45 7.48
C ALA A 122 -4.23 2.60 6.57
N VAL A 123 -3.31 3.22 5.82
CA VAL A 123 -3.61 4.33 4.91
C VAL A 123 -4.61 3.94 3.81
N PRO A 124 -4.35 2.94 2.95
CA PRO A 124 -5.30 2.56 1.91
C PRO A 124 -6.61 1.99 2.46
N ILE A 125 -6.60 1.32 3.60
CA ILE A 125 -7.84 0.84 4.25
C ILE A 125 -8.69 2.02 4.72
N ALA A 126 -8.10 3.02 5.38
CA ALA A 126 -8.84 4.20 5.84
C ALA A 126 -9.48 4.96 4.67
N VAL A 127 -8.74 5.13 3.57
CA VAL A 127 -9.25 5.80 2.36
C VAL A 127 -10.34 4.96 1.68
N LEU A 128 -10.21 3.62 1.64
CA LEU A 128 -11.26 2.74 1.13
C LEU A 128 -12.56 2.90 1.91
N ILE A 129 -12.49 2.96 3.25
CA ILE A 129 -13.66 3.19 4.11
C ILE A 129 -14.33 4.52 3.77
N ILE A 130 -13.54 5.58 3.57
CA ILE A 130 -14.08 6.90 3.19
C ILE A 130 -14.86 6.82 1.87
N TRP A 131 -14.29 6.18 0.84
CA TRP A 131 -14.97 6.05 -0.45
C TRP A 131 -16.22 5.17 -0.37
N LEU A 132 -16.19 4.08 0.40
CA LEU A 132 -17.37 3.24 0.62
C LEU A 132 -18.50 4.02 1.32
N SER A 133 -18.17 4.87 2.29
CA SER A 133 -19.14 5.75 2.93
C SER A 133 -19.78 6.71 1.93
N ILE A 134 -18.97 7.36 1.08
CA ILE A 134 -19.45 8.27 0.02
C ILE A 134 -20.40 7.55 -0.95
N VAL A 135 -20.04 6.34 -1.40
CA VAL A 135 -20.90 5.53 -2.29
C VAL A 135 -22.19 5.10 -1.59
N SER A 136 -22.13 4.73 -0.31
CA SER A 136 -23.31 4.32 0.45
C SER A 136 -24.31 5.46 0.65
N GLU A 137 -23.81 6.68 0.82
CA GLU A 137 -24.63 7.89 0.88
C GLU A 137 -25.19 8.27 -0.50
N ALA A 138 -24.44 8.03 -1.58
CA ALA A 138 -24.90 8.24 -2.95
C ALA A 138 -26.06 7.31 -3.35
N ALA A 139 -26.12 6.09 -2.80
CA ALA A 139 -27.12 5.08 -3.11
C ALA A 139 -28.45 5.23 -2.33
N ARG A 140 -28.51 6.12 -1.33
CA ARG A 140 -29.72 6.46 -0.56
C ARG A 140 -30.37 7.72 -1.11
#